data_AF-V6L3Q7-F1
#
_entry.id   AF-V6L3Q7-F1
#
_cell.length_a   1.000
_cell.length_b   1.000
_cell.length_c   1.000
_cell.angle_alpha   90.00
_cell.angle_beta   90.00
_cell.angle_gamma   90.00
#
_symmetry.space_group_name_H-M   'P 1'
#
loop_
_entity.id
_entity.type
_entity.pdbx_description
1 polymer ?
#
loop_
_entity_poly.entity_id
_entity_poly.type
_entity_poly.pdbx_seq_one_letter_code
_entity_poly.pdbx_strand_id
1 'polypeptide(L)'
;MLRERTLPLDTAPFRGLCSAAPFGQPREHSFDFFDDVRVTAVEDGLDSEEGTVTWSGHVKGAPEHSVVLSMRGLCTAGPGADAALEAVADLGTRVYRMETMPGRPARVRITEEDPSHREPHAPDDDVMTPAPASRLRKSLEGRAPATAAAPVVIDVIAGYTRQAVTQAGGVQQVVDTIRWSERKMNEALADSGVPASIDIIGTYDTGYGGDNTSSTMFKKLSDPRDPELGANAAGLRDRYGADLITVVNRVAPGQSSGQGSLPTSGRFSPSDAFSVVDIRSMTDWYNLGHEIGHNLGLFHDRTTLNQQGPGGSWQRLLNAPFATGWVTPRHNFHTLMAYPSACGMPCTAVNQYSNTENSISGQPLGDANNNNAAMARLSAPVLAGYRNLTFARTRYPLTLDSTAGGSARPAVYGPYAPGTVVAVTAYPQAGYRHAGWIYDGVQYTLGGQVNVTMNSAHKLTAVFVRS
;
A
#
# COMPACT_ATOMS: atom_id res chain seq x y z
N MET A 1 -7.21 4.47 -22.30
CA MET A 1 -6.75 3.18 -22.88
C MET A 1 -6.19 3.46 -24.28
N LEU A 2 -4.99 2.97 -24.57
CA LEU A 2 -4.28 3.17 -25.85
C LEU A 2 -4.42 1.98 -26.79
N ARG A 3 -4.22 0.76 -26.27
CA ARG A 3 -4.44 -0.50 -26.99
C ARG A 3 -4.89 -1.61 -26.05
N GLU A 4 -5.50 -2.62 -26.64
CA GLU A 4 -6.00 -3.81 -25.96
C GLU A 4 -5.72 -5.04 -26.84
N ARG A 5 -5.45 -6.19 -26.21
CA ARG A 5 -5.50 -7.50 -26.86
C ARG A 5 -6.09 -8.55 -25.93
N THR A 6 -6.59 -9.63 -26.50
CA THR A 6 -7.10 -10.76 -25.72
C THR A 6 -6.52 -12.06 -26.24
N LEU A 7 -5.95 -12.88 -25.36
CA LEU A 7 -5.31 -14.14 -25.69
C LEU A 7 -5.86 -15.29 -24.84
N PRO A 8 -5.68 -16.56 -25.24
CA PRO A 8 -5.86 -17.69 -24.33
C PRO A 8 -4.96 -17.52 -23.09
N LEU A 9 -5.46 -17.92 -21.93
CA LEU A 9 -4.67 -17.91 -20.70
C LEU A 9 -3.61 -19.01 -20.75
N ASP A 10 -2.33 -18.64 -20.87
CA ASP A 10 -1.19 -19.53 -20.59
C ASP A 10 -0.69 -19.27 -19.16
N THR A 11 -0.73 -20.31 -18.35
CA THR A 11 -0.32 -20.23 -16.94
C THR A 11 1.09 -20.77 -16.68
N ALA A 12 1.70 -21.45 -17.65
CA ALA A 12 3.00 -22.08 -17.48
C ALA A 12 4.11 -21.09 -17.06
N PRO A 13 4.20 -19.86 -17.61
CA PRO A 13 5.25 -18.91 -17.23
C PRO A 13 5.20 -18.51 -15.74
N PHE A 14 4.00 -18.48 -15.15
CA PHE A 14 3.79 -17.93 -13.81
C PHE A 14 3.94 -18.96 -12.68
N ARG A 15 3.90 -20.26 -12.99
CA ARG A 15 4.01 -21.32 -11.97
C ARG A 15 5.29 -21.24 -11.14
N GLY A 16 6.38 -20.79 -11.76
CA GLY A 16 7.67 -20.62 -11.07
C GLY A 16 7.66 -19.53 -10.00
N LEU A 17 6.64 -18.66 -9.97
CA LEU A 17 6.48 -17.58 -9.00
C LEU A 17 5.67 -18.00 -7.77
N CYS A 18 5.00 -19.16 -7.83
CA CYS A 18 4.11 -19.64 -6.77
C CYS A 18 4.80 -20.14 -5.51
N SER A 19 6.10 -20.46 -5.57
CA SER A 19 6.84 -21.02 -4.43
C SER A 19 7.77 -19.99 -3.83
N ALA A 20 7.88 -20.02 -2.50
CA ALA A 20 8.95 -19.33 -1.80
C ALA A 20 10.31 -19.95 -2.15
N ALA A 21 11.29 -19.11 -2.47
CA ALA A 21 12.65 -19.53 -2.74
C ALA A 21 13.45 -19.64 -1.42
N PRO A 22 14.52 -20.46 -1.35
CA PRO A 22 15.47 -20.37 -0.24
C PRO A 22 16.12 -18.99 -0.21
N PHE A 23 16.72 -18.63 0.93
CA PHE A 23 17.50 -17.39 1.06
C PHE A 23 18.50 -17.26 -0.08
N GLY A 24 18.50 -16.12 -0.78
CA GLY A 24 19.36 -15.96 -1.95
C GLY A 24 19.08 -14.70 -2.76
N GLN A 25 19.60 -14.70 -3.98
CA GLN A 25 19.35 -13.64 -4.96
C GLN A 25 17.85 -13.58 -5.30
N PRO A 26 17.31 -12.38 -5.53
CA PRO A 26 15.95 -12.23 -6.03
C PRO A 26 15.75 -12.94 -7.37
N ARG A 27 14.56 -13.49 -7.58
CA ARG A 27 14.17 -14.05 -8.87
C ARG A 27 13.90 -12.92 -9.87
N GLU A 28 14.23 -13.16 -11.13
CA GLU A 28 13.79 -12.31 -12.23
C GLU A 28 12.68 -13.00 -13.01
N HIS A 29 11.66 -12.24 -13.42
CA HIS A 29 10.59 -12.72 -14.28
C HIS A 29 10.34 -11.75 -15.42
N SER A 30 10.05 -12.26 -16.62
CA SER A 30 9.70 -11.43 -17.78
C SER A 30 8.23 -11.57 -18.09
N PHE A 31 7.54 -10.44 -18.15
CA PHE A 31 6.15 -10.31 -18.54
C PHE A 31 6.06 -9.84 -19.99
N ASP A 32 5.42 -10.65 -20.83
CA ASP A 32 5.15 -10.31 -22.23
C ASP A 32 3.72 -9.74 -22.33
N PHE A 33 3.60 -8.41 -22.40
CA PHE A 33 2.29 -7.72 -22.49
C PHE A 33 1.83 -7.57 -23.94
N PHE A 34 2.74 -7.13 -24.82
CA PHE A 34 2.52 -7.02 -26.25
C PHE A 34 3.73 -7.56 -27.00
N ASP A 35 3.61 -7.79 -28.32
CA ASP A 35 4.70 -8.35 -29.13
C ASP A 35 5.97 -7.45 -29.12
N ASP A 36 5.75 -6.16 -28.87
CA ASP A 36 6.75 -5.09 -28.73
C ASP A 36 7.01 -4.67 -27.27
N VAL A 37 6.34 -5.26 -26.28
CA VAL A 37 6.45 -4.88 -24.86
C VAL A 37 6.72 -6.08 -23.99
N ARG A 38 7.98 -6.19 -23.58
CA ARG A 38 8.47 -7.15 -22.58
C ARG A 38 9.07 -6.40 -21.40
N VAL A 39 8.58 -6.70 -20.20
CA VAL A 39 9.05 -6.09 -18.95
C VAL A 39 9.72 -7.16 -18.10
N THR A 40 11.01 -7.01 -17.80
CA THR A 40 11.71 -7.88 -16.84
C THR A 40 11.69 -7.24 -15.46
N ALA A 41 11.11 -7.92 -14.48
CA ALA A 41 11.02 -7.48 -13.11
C ALA A 41 11.86 -8.37 -12.17
N VAL A 42 12.42 -7.75 -11.13
CA VAL A 42 13.20 -8.35 -10.05
C VAL A 42 12.30 -8.47 -8.82
N GLU A 43 12.24 -9.65 -8.21
CA GLU A 43 11.32 -9.93 -7.10
C GLU A 43 11.61 -9.11 -5.85
N ASP A 44 10.59 -8.42 -5.35
CA ASP A 44 10.58 -7.67 -4.10
C ASP A 44 9.81 -8.40 -2.98
N GLY A 45 8.95 -9.34 -3.35
CA GLY A 45 8.30 -10.18 -2.36
C GLY A 45 7.19 -11.06 -2.90
N LEU A 46 6.75 -11.96 -2.03
CA LEU A 46 5.69 -12.92 -2.24
C LEU A 46 4.87 -13.02 -0.97
N ASP A 47 3.55 -12.88 -1.07
CA ASP A 47 2.62 -13.04 0.05
C ASP A 47 1.51 -14.00 -0.36
N SER A 48 0.95 -14.76 0.58
CA SER A 48 -0.13 -15.72 0.30
C SER A 48 -1.20 -15.67 1.37
N GLU A 49 -2.42 -15.35 0.99
CA GLU A 49 -3.57 -15.30 1.90
C GLU A 49 -4.84 -15.78 1.18
N GLU A 50 -5.69 -16.57 1.85
CA GLU A 50 -6.97 -17.06 1.32
C GLU A 50 -6.91 -17.73 -0.07
N GLY A 51 -5.78 -18.37 -0.39
CA GLY A 51 -5.54 -19.05 -1.68
C GLY A 51 -5.10 -18.14 -2.83
N THR A 52 -4.86 -16.86 -2.54
CA THR A 52 -4.29 -15.88 -3.47
C THR A 52 -2.83 -15.66 -3.13
N VAL A 53 -1.96 -15.83 -4.13
CA VAL A 53 -0.53 -15.53 -4.04
C VAL A 53 -0.27 -14.20 -4.73
N THR A 54 0.27 -13.22 -4.02
CA THR A 54 0.65 -11.91 -4.56
C THR A 54 2.17 -11.84 -4.66
N TRP A 55 2.67 -11.85 -5.89
CA TRP A 55 4.07 -11.60 -6.23
C TRP A 55 4.25 -10.12 -6.55
N SER A 56 5.38 -9.56 -6.14
CA SER A 56 5.72 -8.16 -6.42
C SER A 56 7.18 -8.07 -6.84
N GLY A 57 7.48 -7.10 -7.67
CA GLY A 57 8.83 -6.79 -8.09
C GLY A 57 8.93 -5.42 -8.74
N HIS A 58 10.16 -4.99 -8.96
CA HIS A 58 10.46 -3.75 -9.65
C HIS A 58 11.09 -4.01 -11.01
N VAL A 59 10.98 -3.07 -11.94
CA VAL A 59 11.57 -3.24 -13.26
C VAL A 59 13.08 -3.24 -13.17
N LYS A 60 13.71 -4.20 -13.82
CA LYS A 60 15.17 -4.36 -13.81
C LYS A 60 15.84 -3.09 -14.37
N GLY A 61 16.65 -2.44 -13.54
CA GLY A 61 17.34 -1.19 -13.88
C GLY A 61 16.51 0.09 -13.69
N ALA A 62 15.24 -0.04 -13.28
CA ALA A 62 14.32 1.07 -13.00
C ALA A 62 13.48 0.73 -11.75
N PRO A 63 14.09 0.74 -10.54
CA PRO A 63 13.44 0.32 -9.29
C PRO A 63 12.24 1.18 -8.87
N GLU A 64 12.06 2.35 -9.49
CA GLU A 64 10.89 3.21 -9.33
C GLU A 64 9.64 2.69 -10.06
N HIS A 65 9.79 1.74 -10.98
CA HIS A 65 8.70 1.11 -11.71
C HIS A 65 8.41 -0.26 -11.13
N SER A 66 7.13 -0.61 -10.97
CA SER A 66 6.72 -1.82 -10.26
C SER A 66 5.84 -2.72 -11.09
N VAL A 67 5.92 -4.02 -10.83
CA VAL A 67 5.05 -5.07 -11.36
C VAL A 67 4.52 -5.88 -10.19
N VAL A 68 3.21 -5.97 -10.07
CA VAL A 68 2.55 -6.82 -9.05
C VAL A 68 1.64 -7.79 -9.77
N LEU A 69 1.70 -9.05 -9.38
CA LEU A 69 0.96 -10.17 -9.95
C LEU A 69 0.22 -10.89 -8.82
N SER A 70 -1.11 -10.90 -8.88
CA SER A 70 -1.96 -11.74 -8.04
C SER A 70 -2.35 -13.00 -8.80
N MET A 71 -2.23 -14.16 -8.15
CA MET A 71 -2.50 -15.48 -8.72
C MET A 71 -3.39 -16.29 -7.77
N ARG A 72 -4.50 -16.80 -8.27
CA ARG A 72 -5.36 -17.75 -7.55
C ARG A 72 -5.61 -19.01 -8.35
N GLY A 73 -5.66 -20.15 -7.66
CA GLY A 73 -5.87 -21.47 -8.27
C GLY A 73 -4.68 -21.98 -9.08
N LEU A 74 -3.80 -21.09 -9.56
CA LEU A 74 -2.57 -21.43 -10.27
C LEU A 74 -1.54 -22.11 -9.35
N CYS A 75 -1.42 -21.63 -8.11
CA CYS A 75 -0.38 -22.08 -7.18
C CYS A 75 -0.77 -23.32 -6.38
N THR A 76 -2.05 -23.68 -6.35
CA THR A 76 -2.60 -24.71 -5.44
C THR A 76 -3.30 -25.87 -6.15
N ALA A 77 -3.52 -25.80 -7.47
CA ALA A 77 -4.29 -26.82 -8.18
C ALA A 77 -3.58 -27.44 -9.39
N GLY A 78 -3.90 -28.72 -9.64
CA GLY A 78 -3.56 -29.43 -10.86
C GLY A 78 -4.30 -28.88 -12.10
N PRO A 79 -4.08 -29.47 -13.28
CA PRO A 79 -4.71 -29.02 -14.53
C PRO A 79 -6.23 -28.92 -14.39
N GLY A 80 -6.82 -27.74 -14.65
CA GLY A 80 -8.28 -27.56 -14.72
C GLY A 80 -8.97 -26.83 -13.57
N ALA A 81 -8.25 -26.31 -12.57
CA ALA A 81 -8.84 -25.33 -11.65
C ALA A 81 -9.10 -23.99 -12.36
N ASP A 82 -10.09 -23.24 -11.88
CA ASP A 82 -10.35 -21.87 -12.31
C ASP A 82 -9.17 -20.98 -11.86
N ALA A 83 -8.11 -20.98 -12.66
CA ALA A 83 -6.95 -20.13 -12.47
C ALA A 83 -7.30 -18.70 -12.86
N ALA A 84 -7.04 -17.77 -11.94
CA ALA A 84 -7.12 -16.35 -12.20
C ALA A 84 -5.74 -15.74 -11.97
N LEU A 85 -5.39 -14.83 -12.86
CA LEU A 85 -4.26 -13.93 -12.70
C LEU A 85 -4.69 -12.49 -12.99
N GLU A 86 -4.08 -11.58 -12.24
CA GLU A 86 -4.11 -10.15 -12.44
C GLU A 86 -2.69 -9.62 -12.29
N ALA A 87 -2.14 -8.99 -13.32
CA ALA A 87 -0.84 -8.32 -13.27
C ALA A 87 -1.00 -6.85 -13.61
N VAL A 88 -0.38 -5.97 -12.82
CA VAL A 88 -0.29 -4.54 -13.09
C VAL A 88 1.18 -4.15 -13.12
N ALA A 89 1.65 -3.67 -14.27
CA ALA A 89 2.96 -3.05 -14.42
C ALA A 89 2.80 -1.54 -14.55
N ASP A 90 3.22 -0.79 -13.53
CA ASP A 90 3.24 0.66 -13.53
C ASP A 90 4.64 1.18 -13.87
N LEU A 91 4.76 1.73 -15.09
CA LEU A 91 5.99 2.33 -15.63
C LEU A 91 5.93 3.87 -15.61
N GLY A 92 5.05 4.46 -14.81
CA GLY A 92 4.86 5.89 -14.63
C GLY A 92 4.12 6.58 -15.79
N THR A 93 4.63 6.47 -17.02
CA THR A 93 3.99 7.05 -18.22
C THR A 93 3.11 6.06 -18.97
N ARG A 94 3.24 4.77 -18.64
CA ARG A 94 2.45 3.67 -19.20
C ARG A 94 2.12 2.69 -18.09
N VAL A 95 0.87 2.27 -18.04
CA VAL A 95 0.41 1.18 -17.18
C VAL A 95 -0.07 0.05 -18.06
N TYR A 96 0.43 -1.15 -17.78
CA TYR A 96 -0.01 -2.37 -18.45
C TYR A 96 -0.77 -3.22 -17.46
N ARG A 97 -1.96 -3.67 -17.84
CA ARG A 97 -2.77 -4.60 -17.03
C ARG A 97 -2.97 -5.88 -17.79
N MET A 98 -2.89 -7.00 -17.08
CA MET A 98 -3.16 -8.34 -17.58
C MET A 98 -4.20 -8.98 -16.66
N GLU A 99 -5.41 -9.21 -17.15
CA GLU A 99 -6.56 -9.60 -16.31
C GLU A 99 -7.24 -10.82 -16.89
N THR A 100 -7.52 -11.82 -16.05
CA THR A 100 -8.29 -12.99 -16.46
C THR A 100 -9.75 -12.61 -16.69
N MET A 101 -10.27 -12.89 -17.88
CA MET A 101 -11.65 -12.62 -18.25
C MET A 101 -12.59 -13.75 -17.81
N PRO A 102 -13.85 -13.43 -17.45
CA PRO A 102 -14.88 -14.44 -17.25
C PRO A 102 -15.10 -15.29 -18.51
N GLY A 103 -15.30 -16.60 -18.35
CA GLY A 103 -15.68 -17.52 -19.43
C GLY A 103 -14.80 -18.77 -19.54
N ARG A 104 -15.24 -19.72 -20.38
CA ARG A 104 -14.51 -20.96 -20.69
C ARG A 104 -14.39 -21.14 -22.22
N PRO A 105 -13.19 -21.39 -22.78
CA PRO A 105 -11.89 -21.47 -22.10
C PRO A 105 -11.45 -20.12 -21.51
N ALA A 106 -10.61 -20.15 -20.47
CA ALA A 106 -10.11 -18.94 -19.82
C ALA A 106 -9.26 -18.11 -20.78
N ARG A 107 -9.50 -16.79 -20.78
CA ARG A 107 -8.78 -15.82 -21.60
C ARG A 107 -8.20 -14.73 -20.72
N VAL A 108 -7.16 -14.08 -21.21
CA VAL A 108 -6.55 -12.92 -20.56
C VAL A 108 -6.72 -11.69 -21.45
N ARG A 109 -7.19 -10.60 -20.86
CA ARG A 109 -7.21 -9.26 -21.46
C ARG A 109 -5.95 -8.54 -21.05
N ILE A 110 -5.25 -7.96 -22.02
CA ILE A 110 -4.09 -7.11 -21.77
C ILE A 110 -4.39 -5.71 -22.29
N THR A 111 -4.24 -4.69 -21.44
CA THR A 111 -4.45 -3.28 -21.79
C THR A 111 -3.17 -2.48 -21.60
N GLU A 112 -3.01 -1.45 -22.42
CA GLU A 112 -2.07 -0.36 -22.21
C GLU A 112 -2.84 0.93 -21.95
N GLU A 113 -2.45 1.65 -20.91
CA GLU A 113 -3.03 2.91 -20.50
C GLU A 113 -1.96 4.00 -20.38
N ASP A 114 -2.38 5.23 -20.68
CA ASP A 114 -1.61 6.43 -20.35
C ASP A 114 -2.25 7.06 -19.11
N PRO A 115 -1.58 7.01 -17.94
CA PRO A 115 -2.10 7.57 -16.71
C PRO A 115 -2.43 9.06 -16.79
N SER A 116 -1.78 9.83 -17.69
CA SER A 116 -2.03 11.27 -17.83
C SER A 116 -3.41 11.61 -18.40
N HIS A 117 -4.11 10.63 -18.99
CA HIS A 117 -5.48 10.77 -19.49
C HIS A 117 -6.55 10.27 -18.50
N ARG A 118 -6.17 9.87 -17.28
CA ARG A 118 -7.14 9.48 -16.25
C ARG A 118 -7.92 10.72 -15.81
N GLU A 119 -9.24 10.55 -15.62
CA GLU A 119 -10.06 11.63 -15.09
C GLU A 119 -9.63 11.95 -13.65
N PRO A 120 -9.36 13.22 -13.32
CA PRO A 120 -9.04 13.59 -11.95
C PRO A 120 -10.23 13.29 -11.03
N HIS A 121 -9.95 12.71 -9.87
CA HIS A 121 -10.93 12.64 -8.79
C HIS A 121 -10.95 13.97 -8.04
N ALA A 122 -12.14 14.35 -7.56
CA ALA A 122 -12.24 15.44 -6.59
C ALA A 122 -11.50 15.03 -5.32
N PRO A 123 -10.88 15.98 -4.59
CA PRO A 123 -10.44 15.72 -3.24
C PRO A 123 -11.59 15.21 -2.38
N ASP A 124 -11.27 14.36 -1.42
CA ASP A 124 -12.18 13.96 -0.35
C ASP A 124 -12.69 15.17 0.45
N ASP A 125 -13.83 14.96 1.12
CA ASP A 125 -14.53 16.04 1.81
C ASP A 125 -13.69 16.52 3.00
N ASP A 126 -13.75 17.83 3.23
CA ASP A 126 -13.02 18.45 4.32
C ASP A 126 -13.59 17.97 5.67
N VAL A 127 -12.89 17.07 6.37
CA VAL A 127 -13.24 16.66 7.74
C VAL A 127 -12.82 17.77 8.73
N MET A 128 -13.20 19.03 8.45
CA MET A 128 -12.92 20.19 9.28
C MET A 128 -14.19 20.67 10.00
N THR A 129 -14.75 19.81 10.85
CA THR A 129 -15.67 20.31 11.88
C THR A 129 -14.86 20.62 13.16
N PRO A 130 -14.75 21.90 13.57
CA PRO A 130 -13.96 22.27 14.73
C PRO A 130 -14.70 21.85 16.01
N ALA A 131 -14.22 20.80 16.68
CA ALA A 131 -14.48 20.65 18.12
C ALA A 131 -13.66 21.72 18.88
N PRO A 132 -14.21 22.35 19.93
CA PRO A 132 -13.50 23.40 20.66
C PRO A 132 -12.16 22.90 21.20
N ALA A 133 -11.11 23.56 20.71
CA ALA A 133 -9.72 23.33 21.05
C ALA A 133 -9.46 23.56 22.54
N SER A 134 -9.54 22.50 23.34
CA SER A 134 -9.00 22.47 24.71
C SER A 134 -7.82 21.48 24.75
N ARG A 135 -6.60 22.01 25.02
CA ARG A 135 -5.29 21.33 25.22
C ARG A 135 -5.29 19.82 24.90
N LEU A 136 -5.34 19.30 23.65
CA LEU A 136 -4.49 19.41 22.44
C LEU A 136 -3.03 18.97 22.67
N ARG A 137 -2.66 17.80 22.11
CA ARG A 137 -1.36 17.07 22.09
C ARG A 137 -1.21 15.78 22.94
N LYS A 138 -2.11 15.47 23.87
CA LYS A 138 -1.87 14.39 24.86
C LYS A 138 -1.73 12.96 24.33
N SER A 139 -2.27 12.58 23.15
CA SER A 139 -2.17 11.18 22.72
C SER A 139 -0.84 10.83 22.07
N LEU A 140 -0.14 11.79 21.45
CA LEU A 140 1.13 11.57 20.75
C LEU A 140 2.36 11.97 21.59
N GLU A 141 2.19 12.86 22.57
CA GLU A 141 3.28 13.28 23.45
C GLU A 141 3.87 12.09 24.22
N GLY A 142 5.19 11.91 24.09
CA GLY A 142 5.95 10.87 24.79
C GLY A 142 5.80 9.45 24.22
N ARG A 143 5.09 9.26 23.09
CA ARG A 143 5.02 7.94 22.43
C ARG A 143 6.33 7.64 21.70
N ALA A 144 6.80 6.40 21.86
CA ALA A 144 7.92 5.89 21.09
C ALA A 144 7.49 5.67 19.63
N PRO A 145 8.27 6.13 18.64
CA PRO A 145 7.99 5.84 17.24
C PRO A 145 8.19 4.35 16.94
N ALA A 146 7.53 3.86 15.90
CA ALA A 146 7.86 2.58 15.30
C ALA A 146 9.33 2.60 14.82
N THR A 147 10.05 1.49 15.02
CA THR A 147 11.46 1.36 14.63
C THR A 147 11.67 0.10 13.80
N ALA A 148 12.72 0.05 12.98
CA ALA A 148 13.04 -1.15 12.21
C ALA A 148 13.29 -2.39 13.09
N ALA A 149 13.70 -2.21 14.35
CA ALA A 149 13.88 -3.29 15.32
C ALA A 149 12.57 -3.76 15.97
N ALA A 150 11.52 -2.94 15.92
CA ALA A 150 10.21 -3.24 16.46
C ALA A 150 9.12 -2.65 15.54
N PRO A 151 8.97 -3.19 14.31
CA PRO A 151 7.93 -2.73 13.41
C PRO A 151 6.56 -3.19 13.89
N VAL A 152 5.52 -2.48 13.50
CA VAL A 152 4.12 -2.72 13.93
C VAL A 152 3.24 -3.11 12.76
N VAL A 153 2.21 -3.93 13.02
CA VAL A 153 1.22 -4.35 12.02
C VAL A 153 -0.13 -3.81 12.44
N ILE A 154 -0.84 -3.15 11.51
CA ILE A 154 -2.20 -2.67 11.68
C ILE A 154 -3.15 -3.71 11.07
N ASP A 155 -4.03 -4.28 11.88
CA ASP A 155 -4.93 -5.34 11.46
C ASP A 155 -6.19 -4.78 10.80
N VAL A 156 -6.46 -5.14 9.54
CA VAL A 156 -7.53 -4.54 8.74
C VAL A 156 -8.49 -5.61 8.24
N ILE A 157 -9.80 -5.37 8.29
CA ILE A 157 -10.77 -6.15 7.53
C ILE A 157 -11.29 -5.29 6.37
N ALA A 158 -11.34 -5.87 5.17
CA ALA A 158 -11.82 -5.19 3.97
C ALA A 158 -13.23 -5.68 3.56
N GLY A 159 -14.21 -4.78 3.62
CA GLY A 159 -15.53 -5.01 3.03
C GLY A 159 -15.53 -4.66 1.55
N TYR A 160 -16.43 -5.26 0.77
CA TYR A 160 -16.69 -4.84 -0.61
C TYR A 160 -18.18 -4.75 -0.92
N THR A 161 -18.55 -3.93 -1.90
CA THR A 161 -19.94 -3.82 -2.37
C THR A 161 -20.20 -4.62 -3.65
N ARG A 162 -21.47 -4.88 -3.94
CA ARG A 162 -21.90 -5.48 -5.21
C ARG A 162 -21.48 -4.67 -6.44
N GLN A 163 -21.37 -3.35 -6.31
CA GLN A 163 -20.96 -2.50 -7.43
C GLN A 163 -19.46 -2.61 -7.70
N ALA A 164 -18.63 -2.73 -6.65
CA ALA A 164 -17.22 -3.07 -6.81
C ALA A 164 -17.05 -4.43 -7.50
N VAL A 165 -17.81 -5.44 -7.07
CA VAL A 165 -17.82 -6.78 -7.72
C VAL A 165 -18.19 -6.69 -9.19
N THR A 166 -19.23 -5.94 -9.52
CA THR A 166 -19.66 -5.75 -10.92
C THR A 166 -18.59 -5.03 -11.74
N GLN A 167 -17.92 -4.03 -11.14
CA GLN A 167 -16.88 -3.24 -11.79
C GLN A 167 -15.59 -4.04 -12.04
N ALA A 168 -15.20 -4.89 -11.08
CA ALA A 168 -14.02 -5.74 -11.17
C ALA A 168 -14.26 -6.99 -12.03
N GLY A 169 -15.52 -7.38 -12.25
CA GLY A 169 -15.89 -8.55 -13.04
C GLY A 169 -16.10 -9.83 -12.22
N GLY A 170 -16.01 -9.74 -10.89
CA GLY A 170 -16.25 -10.84 -9.96
C GLY A 170 -15.71 -10.55 -8.56
N VAL A 171 -16.11 -11.36 -7.58
CA VAL A 171 -15.64 -11.25 -6.19
C VAL A 171 -14.13 -11.44 -6.12
N GLN A 172 -13.61 -12.36 -6.92
CA GLN A 172 -12.19 -12.67 -6.89
C GLN A 172 -11.33 -11.48 -7.31
N GLN A 173 -11.72 -10.78 -8.36
CA GLN A 173 -11.00 -9.61 -8.86
C GLN A 173 -10.98 -8.48 -7.81
N VAL A 174 -12.06 -8.32 -7.03
CA VAL A 174 -12.07 -7.37 -5.90
C VAL A 174 -11.06 -7.78 -4.84
N VAL A 175 -11.02 -9.06 -4.47
CA VAL A 175 -10.06 -9.58 -3.47
C VAL A 175 -8.63 -9.43 -3.97
N ASP A 176 -8.35 -9.73 -5.24
CA ASP A 176 -7.03 -9.57 -5.86
C ASP A 176 -6.60 -8.09 -5.82
N THR A 177 -7.49 -7.16 -6.17
CA THR A 177 -7.24 -5.71 -6.06
C THR A 177 -6.99 -5.26 -4.61
N ILE A 178 -7.69 -5.82 -3.62
CA ILE A 178 -7.45 -5.56 -2.20
C ILE A 178 -6.03 -6.00 -1.81
N ARG A 179 -5.60 -7.20 -2.20
CA ARG A 179 -4.26 -7.73 -1.90
C ARG A 179 -3.15 -6.98 -2.62
N TRP A 180 -3.38 -6.59 -3.87
CA TRP A 180 -2.50 -5.68 -4.59
C TRP A 180 -2.31 -4.37 -3.82
N SER A 181 -3.40 -3.80 -3.31
CA SER A 181 -3.37 -2.50 -2.62
C SER A 181 -2.73 -2.59 -1.23
N GLU A 182 -2.95 -3.69 -0.52
CA GLU A 182 -2.23 -4.04 0.71
C GLU A 182 -0.72 -4.05 0.45
N ARG A 183 -0.27 -4.74 -0.60
CA ARG A 183 1.13 -4.77 -0.99
C ARG A 183 1.67 -3.37 -1.29
N LYS A 184 0.99 -2.59 -2.14
CA LYS A 184 1.46 -1.24 -2.50
C LYS A 184 1.48 -0.28 -1.31
N MET A 185 0.53 -0.37 -0.39
CA MET A 185 0.56 0.44 0.83
C MET A 185 1.73 0.06 1.73
N ASN A 186 2.01 -1.24 1.90
CA ASN A 186 3.13 -1.73 2.69
C ASN A 186 4.48 -1.32 2.08
N GLU A 187 4.60 -1.33 0.75
CA GLU A 187 5.74 -0.76 0.03
C GLU A 187 5.85 0.74 0.28
N ALA A 188 4.76 1.50 0.24
CA ALA A 188 4.80 2.94 0.51
C ALA A 188 5.27 3.29 1.92
N LEU A 189 4.82 2.52 2.93
CA LEU A 189 5.30 2.65 4.30
C LEU A 189 6.79 2.37 4.40
N ALA A 190 7.24 1.23 3.86
CA ALA A 190 8.66 0.86 3.87
C ALA A 190 9.52 1.86 3.09
N ASP A 191 9.06 2.29 1.92
CA ASP A 191 9.77 3.22 1.07
C ASP A 191 9.95 4.59 1.71
N SER A 192 8.94 5.01 2.48
CA SER A 192 8.96 6.24 3.28
C SER A 192 9.72 6.10 4.61
N GLY A 193 10.31 4.93 4.87
CA GLY A 193 11.03 4.63 6.11
C GLY A 193 10.11 4.59 7.33
N VAL A 194 8.85 4.19 7.17
CA VAL A 194 7.88 3.99 8.26
C VAL A 194 7.90 2.49 8.61
N PRO A 195 8.41 2.08 9.79
CA PRO A 195 8.50 0.67 10.19
C PRO A 195 7.14 0.10 10.59
N ALA A 196 6.21 0.04 9.65
CA ALA A 196 4.88 -0.48 9.83
C ALA A 196 4.36 -1.15 8.56
N SER A 197 3.35 -1.99 8.72
CA SER A 197 2.55 -2.56 7.64
C SER A 197 1.10 -2.70 8.05
N ILE A 198 0.23 -2.90 7.08
CA ILE A 198 -1.12 -3.41 7.29
C ILE A 198 -1.15 -4.90 6.99
N ASP A 199 -2.06 -5.62 7.64
CA ASP A 199 -2.41 -7.00 7.34
C ASP A 199 -3.93 -7.12 7.18
N ILE A 200 -4.38 -7.39 5.96
CA ILE A 200 -5.79 -7.60 5.64
C ILE A 200 -6.17 -9.01 6.09
N ILE A 201 -6.67 -9.11 7.32
CA ILE A 201 -6.94 -10.38 8.02
C ILE A 201 -8.22 -11.09 7.54
N GLY A 202 -8.99 -10.46 6.65
CA GLY A 202 -10.18 -11.05 6.05
C GLY A 202 -10.94 -10.08 5.15
N THR A 203 -11.81 -10.65 4.30
CA THR A 203 -12.70 -9.89 3.42
C THR A 203 -14.17 -10.27 3.62
N TYR A 204 -15.12 -9.37 3.33
CA TYR A 204 -16.55 -9.66 3.44
C TYR A 204 -17.41 -8.88 2.44
N ASP A 205 -18.52 -9.48 2.01
CA ASP A 205 -19.57 -8.77 1.28
C ASP A 205 -20.38 -7.90 2.26
N THR A 206 -20.40 -6.59 2.01
CA THR A 206 -21.14 -5.64 2.83
C THR A 206 -22.66 -5.79 2.70
N GLY A 207 -23.15 -6.37 1.60
CA GLY A 207 -24.57 -6.37 1.24
C GLY A 207 -25.12 -4.97 0.92
N TYR A 208 -24.26 -3.94 0.89
CA TYR A 208 -24.67 -2.56 0.72
C TYR A 208 -25.13 -2.26 -0.72
N GLY A 209 -26.31 -1.67 -0.85
CA GLY A 209 -26.93 -1.29 -2.12
C GLY A 209 -27.38 0.16 -2.20
N GLY A 210 -26.98 0.99 -1.23
CA GLY A 210 -27.39 2.40 -1.12
C GLY A 210 -26.55 3.36 -1.98
N ASP A 211 -26.49 4.62 -1.55
CA ASP A 211 -25.69 5.68 -2.18
C ASP A 211 -24.19 5.40 -2.05
N ASN A 212 -23.51 5.42 -3.19
CA ASN A 212 -22.12 5.02 -3.35
C ASN A 212 -21.13 6.20 -3.26
N THR A 213 -21.63 7.39 -2.95
CA THR A 213 -20.79 8.55 -2.64
C THR A 213 -19.91 8.25 -1.42
N SER A 214 -18.60 8.44 -1.55
CA SER A 214 -17.61 8.05 -0.53
C SER A 214 -17.91 8.66 0.84
N SER A 215 -18.28 9.94 0.92
CA SER A 215 -18.62 10.60 2.18
C SER A 215 -19.96 10.13 2.78
N THR A 216 -20.97 9.82 1.96
CA THR A 216 -22.22 9.19 2.41
C THR A 216 -21.94 7.81 3.02
N MET A 217 -21.18 6.96 2.31
CA MET A 217 -20.81 5.63 2.80
C MET A 217 -19.96 5.71 4.05
N PHE A 218 -18.97 6.59 4.08
CA PHE A 218 -18.09 6.78 5.24
C PHE A 218 -18.89 7.20 6.49
N LYS A 219 -19.86 8.11 6.35
CA LYS A 219 -20.74 8.53 7.44
C LYS A 219 -21.56 7.36 8.00
N LYS A 220 -22.04 6.47 7.13
CA LYS A 220 -22.77 5.26 7.53
C LYS A 220 -21.84 4.21 8.17
N LEU A 221 -20.68 3.99 7.56
CA LEU A 221 -19.68 3.03 8.02
C LEU A 221 -19.12 3.40 9.40
N SER A 222 -18.93 4.68 9.67
CA SER A 222 -18.39 5.18 10.95
C SER A 222 -19.42 5.33 12.07
N ASP A 223 -20.74 5.22 11.80
CA ASP A 223 -21.77 5.19 12.84
C ASP A 223 -22.10 3.76 13.25
N PRO A 224 -21.71 3.27 14.45
CA PRO A 224 -21.99 1.90 14.88
C PRO A 224 -23.48 1.59 15.04
N ARG A 225 -24.37 2.58 14.91
CA ARG A 225 -25.83 2.42 14.95
C ARG A 225 -26.46 2.37 13.56
N ASP A 226 -25.72 2.67 12.49
CA ASP A 226 -26.24 2.55 11.13
C ASP A 226 -26.43 1.07 10.77
N PRO A 227 -27.66 0.63 10.43
CA PRO A 227 -27.95 -0.78 10.23
C PRO A 227 -27.46 -1.32 8.87
N GLU A 228 -27.07 -0.46 7.94
CA GLU A 228 -26.66 -0.88 6.59
C GLU A 228 -25.16 -1.17 6.51
N LEU A 229 -24.31 -0.39 7.21
CA LEU A 229 -22.86 -0.54 7.18
C LEU A 229 -22.24 -0.61 8.57
N GLY A 230 -22.44 0.44 9.38
CA GLY A 230 -21.62 0.67 10.57
C GLY A 230 -21.84 -0.34 11.69
N ALA A 231 -23.06 -0.85 11.89
CA ALA A 231 -23.34 -1.87 12.90
C ALA A 231 -22.58 -3.18 12.62
N ASN A 232 -22.56 -3.64 11.37
CA ASN A 232 -21.81 -4.84 10.98
C ASN A 232 -20.30 -4.60 11.06
N ALA A 233 -19.81 -3.46 10.56
CA ALA A 233 -18.40 -3.11 10.61
C ALA A 233 -17.86 -3.02 12.04
N ALA A 234 -18.59 -2.37 12.95
CA ALA A 234 -18.25 -2.32 14.37
C ALA A 234 -18.26 -3.73 14.99
N GLY A 235 -19.27 -4.54 14.69
CA GLY A 235 -19.37 -5.93 15.15
C GLY A 235 -18.21 -6.81 14.67
N LEU A 236 -17.73 -6.64 13.44
CA LEU A 236 -16.55 -7.34 12.92
C LEU A 236 -15.27 -6.93 13.65
N ARG A 237 -15.07 -5.63 13.92
CA ARG A 237 -13.94 -5.16 14.72
C ARG A 237 -13.97 -5.70 16.14
N ASP A 238 -15.14 -5.75 16.78
CA ASP A 238 -15.30 -6.34 18.13
C ASP A 238 -15.03 -7.84 18.11
N ARG A 239 -15.57 -8.55 17.11
CA ARG A 239 -15.47 -10.01 17.00
C ARG A 239 -14.06 -10.49 16.73
N TYR A 240 -13.33 -9.83 15.84
CA TYR A 240 -12.02 -10.27 15.38
C TYR A 240 -10.87 -9.48 16.00
N GLY A 241 -11.16 -8.35 16.64
CA GLY A 241 -10.13 -7.47 17.19
C GLY A 241 -9.37 -6.68 16.14
N ALA A 242 -9.98 -6.39 14.99
CA ALA A 242 -9.34 -5.65 13.89
C ALA A 242 -9.19 -4.15 14.20
N ASP A 243 -8.01 -3.60 13.98
CA ASP A 243 -7.71 -2.18 14.20
C ASP A 243 -8.57 -1.28 13.32
N LEU A 244 -8.67 -1.59 12.01
CA LEU A 244 -9.40 -0.78 11.02
C LEU A 244 -10.41 -1.61 10.20
N ILE A 245 -11.40 -0.93 9.65
CA ILE A 245 -12.24 -1.42 8.55
C ILE A 245 -12.07 -0.50 7.35
N THR A 246 -11.85 -1.08 6.18
CA THR A 246 -11.97 -0.37 4.90
C THR A 246 -13.09 -0.97 4.07
N VAL A 247 -13.85 -0.16 3.33
CA VAL A 247 -14.88 -0.66 2.39
C VAL A 247 -14.54 -0.24 0.98
N VAL A 248 -14.39 -1.24 0.10
CA VAL A 248 -14.16 -1.07 -1.33
C VAL A 248 -15.48 -0.96 -2.08
N ASN A 249 -15.65 0.11 -2.83
CA ASN A 249 -16.85 0.39 -3.60
C ASN A 249 -16.54 0.81 -5.04
N ARG A 250 -17.56 1.02 -5.86
CA ARG A 250 -17.48 1.73 -7.14
C ARG A 250 -18.10 3.11 -6.96
N VAL A 251 -17.30 4.15 -7.15
CA VAL A 251 -17.73 5.54 -7.10
C VAL A 251 -17.98 6.07 -8.51
N ALA A 252 -18.94 6.99 -8.66
CA ALA A 252 -19.20 7.63 -9.94
C ALA A 252 -18.06 8.59 -10.33
N PRO A 253 -17.76 8.75 -11.64
CA PRO A 253 -16.77 9.72 -12.10
C PRO A 253 -17.06 11.14 -11.60
N GLY A 254 -15.99 11.91 -11.31
CA GLY A 254 -16.07 13.27 -10.80
C GLY A 254 -16.41 13.43 -9.31
N GLN A 255 -16.67 12.33 -8.59
CA GLN A 255 -16.78 12.32 -7.12
C GLN A 255 -15.43 11.99 -6.48
N SER A 256 -15.28 12.26 -5.17
CA SER A 256 -14.13 11.79 -4.41
C SER A 256 -14.04 10.27 -4.46
N SER A 257 -12.87 9.74 -4.83
CA SER A 257 -12.62 8.31 -4.88
C SER A 257 -12.48 7.65 -3.51
N GLY A 258 -12.48 8.40 -2.41
CA GLY A 258 -12.44 7.81 -1.08
C GLY A 258 -12.77 8.78 0.05
N GLN A 259 -12.82 8.24 1.26
CA GLN A 259 -12.92 9.01 2.49
C GLN A 259 -12.42 8.18 3.67
N GLY A 260 -11.46 8.72 4.41
CA GLY A 260 -10.89 8.13 5.62
C GLY A 260 -11.27 8.86 6.89
N SER A 261 -11.19 8.15 8.02
CA SER A 261 -11.24 8.82 9.33
C SER A 261 -9.96 9.61 9.50
N LEU A 262 -10.06 10.90 9.82
CA LEU A 262 -8.90 11.76 10.04
C LEU A 262 -8.84 12.22 11.49
N PRO A 263 -8.01 11.58 12.34
CA PRO A 263 -7.63 12.13 13.62
C PRO A 263 -7.09 13.55 13.44
N THR A 264 -7.56 14.49 14.25
CA THR A 264 -7.08 15.88 14.23
C THR A 264 -6.56 16.29 15.60
N SER A 265 -5.75 17.33 15.65
CA SER A 265 -5.32 17.95 16.91
C SER A 265 -4.54 17.01 17.85
N GLY A 266 -3.93 15.95 17.29
CA GLY A 266 -3.25 14.89 18.01
C GLY A 266 -4.20 14.06 18.88
N ARG A 267 -5.44 13.83 18.42
CA ARG A 267 -6.44 13.00 19.11
C ARG A 267 -6.76 11.78 18.26
N PHE A 268 -6.16 10.66 18.62
CA PHE A 268 -6.41 9.37 17.99
C PHE A 268 -7.39 8.58 18.85
N SER A 269 -8.41 8.02 18.23
CA SER A 269 -9.46 7.24 18.90
C SER A 269 -9.70 5.95 18.12
N PRO A 270 -9.90 4.81 18.80
CA PRO A 270 -10.37 3.59 18.15
C PRO A 270 -11.73 3.72 17.46
N SER A 271 -12.51 4.79 17.72
CA SER A 271 -13.71 5.12 16.95
C SER A 271 -13.41 5.59 15.53
N ASP A 272 -12.21 6.10 15.28
CA ASP A 272 -11.80 6.77 14.03
C ASP A 272 -10.99 5.80 13.17
N ALA A 273 -11.63 4.68 12.83
CA ALA A 273 -10.96 3.47 12.33
C ALA A 273 -11.55 2.94 11.02
N PHE A 274 -12.14 3.84 10.24
CA PHE A 274 -12.89 3.50 9.04
C PHE A 274 -12.34 4.24 7.82
N SER A 275 -12.41 3.61 6.65
CA SER A 275 -12.19 4.24 5.35
C SER A 275 -13.08 3.63 4.27
N VAL A 276 -13.34 4.39 3.22
CA VAL A 276 -14.02 3.95 2.00
C VAL A 276 -13.13 4.28 0.81
N VAL A 277 -12.98 3.34 -0.13
CA VAL A 277 -12.12 3.49 -1.32
C VAL A 277 -12.85 3.03 -2.58
N ASP A 278 -12.58 3.69 -3.70
CA ASP A 278 -13.03 3.26 -5.02
C ASP A 278 -12.09 2.19 -5.61
N ILE A 279 -12.69 1.12 -6.14
CA ILE A 279 -12.00 -0.05 -6.69
C ILE A 279 -11.01 0.30 -7.81
N ARG A 280 -11.28 1.30 -8.67
CA ARG A 280 -10.33 1.68 -9.73
C ARG A 280 -9.20 2.53 -9.18
N SER A 281 -9.54 3.51 -8.33
CA SER A 281 -8.59 4.43 -7.72
C SER A 281 -7.50 3.73 -6.90
N MET A 282 -7.81 2.56 -6.32
CA MET A 282 -6.86 1.71 -5.63
C MET A 282 -5.63 1.42 -6.50
N THR A 283 -5.84 1.06 -7.77
CA THR A 283 -4.76 0.73 -8.72
C THR A 283 -4.34 1.91 -9.59
N ASP A 284 -5.18 2.92 -9.76
CA ASP A 284 -4.88 4.07 -10.61
C ASP A 284 -3.92 5.07 -9.94
N TRP A 285 -3.98 5.22 -8.62
CA TRP A 285 -3.09 6.14 -7.91
C TRP A 285 -2.80 5.76 -6.45
N TYR A 286 -3.04 4.50 -6.05
CA TYR A 286 -2.74 3.96 -4.72
C TYR A 286 -3.69 4.46 -3.61
N ASN A 287 -4.97 4.66 -3.93
CA ASN A 287 -5.93 5.30 -3.03
C ASN A 287 -6.08 4.61 -1.65
N LEU A 288 -5.92 3.29 -1.54
CA LEU A 288 -5.96 2.63 -0.22
C LEU A 288 -4.91 3.21 0.75
N GLY A 289 -3.70 3.47 0.26
CA GLY A 289 -2.64 4.09 1.05
C GLY A 289 -2.97 5.54 1.41
N HIS A 290 -3.70 6.27 0.56
CA HIS A 290 -4.18 7.61 0.87
C HIS A 290 -5.20 7.60 2.01
N GLU A 291 -6.25 6.78 1.89
CA GLU A 291 -7.34 6.79 2.87
C GLU A 291 -6.91 6.22 4.24
N ILE A 292 -6.09 5.16 4.26
CA ILE A 292 -5.50 4.69 5.52
C ILE A 292 -4.42 5.68 6.02
N GLY A 293 -3.81 6.45 5.11
CA GLY A 293 -2.99 7.61 5.45
C GLY A 293 -3.75 8.63 6.31
N HIS A 294 -5.03 8.88 6.03
CA HIS A 294 -5.87 9.69 6.92
C HIS A 294 -6.06 9.06 8.29
N ASN A 295 -6.28 7.74 8.39
CA ASN A 295 -6.34 7.07 9.69
C ASN A 295 -5.04 7.25 10.48
N LEU A 296 -3.88 7.27 9.81
CA LEU A 296 -2.56 7.59 10.39
C LEU A 296 -2.40 9.07 10.79
N GLY A 297 -3.40 9.91 10.53
CA GLY A 297 -3.40 11.33 10.87
C GLY A 297 -2.59 12.18 9.90
N LEU A 298 -2.43 11.71 8.65
CA LEU A 298 -1.72 12.40 7.59
C LEU A 298 -2.68 13.34 6.85
N PHE A 299 -2.25 14.56 6.58
CA PHE A 299 -3.05 15.54 5.86
C PHE A 299 -2.57 15.70 4.43
N HIS A 300 -3.43 16.32 3.62
CA HIS A 300 -3.12 16.67 2.25
C HIS A 300 -1.91 17.59 2.12
N ASP A 301 -1.43 17.77 0.89
CA ASP A 301 -0.56 18.88 0.56
C ASP A 301 -1.22 20.23 0.89
N ARG A 302 -0.38 21.23 1.14
CA ARG A 302 -0.83 22.55 1.62
C ARG A 302 -1.68 23.29 0.59
N THR A 303 -1.48 23.06 -0.72
CA THR A 303 -2.28 23.70 -1.77
C THR A 303 -3.71 23.19 -1.71
N THR A 304 -3.88 21.88 -1.62
CA THR A 304 -5.20 21.24 -1.46
C THR A 304 -5.86 21.68 -0.16
N LEU A 305 -5.13 21.68 0.97
CA LEU A 305 -5.68 22.14 2.26
C LEU A 305 -6.14 23.61 2.24
N ASN A 306 -5.44 24.49 1.52
CA ASN A 306 -5.85 25.89 1.39
C ASN A 306 -7.14 26.07 0.58
N GLN A 307 -7.44 25.13 -0.33
CA GLN A 307 -8.70 25.11 -1.08
C GLN A 307 -9.85 24.56 -0.23
N GLN A 308 -9.60 23.49 0.53
CA GLN A 308 -10.57 22.86 1.42
C GLN A 308 -10.92 23.75 2.63
N GLY A 309 -9.91 24.37 3.27
CA GLY A 309 -10.07 25.27 4.42
C GLY A 309 -9.51 26.68 4.17
N PRO A 310 -10.24 27.57 3.49
CA PRO A 310 -9.78 28.94 3.20
C PRO A 310 -9.41 29.72 4.47
N GLY A 311 -8.37 30.54 4.39
CA GLY A 311 -7.90 31.35 5.52
C GLY A 311 -7.07 30.59 6.57
N GLY A 312 -6.70 29.33 6.30
CA GLY A 312 -5.76 28.57 7.13
C GLY A 312 -6.38 27.88 8.34
N SER A 313 -7.70 27.64 8.35
CA SER A 313 -8.40 26.93 9.43
C SER A 313 -7.77 25.57 9.75
N TRP A 314 -7.27 24.87 8.73
CA TRP A 314 -6.62 23.57 8.80
C TRP A 314 -5.36 23.53 9.68
N GLN A 315 -4.65 24.65 9.82
CA GLN A 315 -3.36 24.72 10.52
C GLN A 315 -3.50 24.33 12.00
N ARG A 316 -4.66 24.62 12.61
CA ARG A 316 -4.95 24.29 14.01
C ARG A 316 -5.36 22.83 14.20
N LEU A 317 -5.76 22.16 13.11
CA LEU A 317 -6.24 20.78 13.11
C LEU A 317 -5.10 19.78 12.86
N LEU A 318 -3.98 20.22 12.31
CA LEU A 318 -2.83 19.35 12.07
C LEU A 318 -2.38 18.61 13.34
N ASN A 319 -2.08 17.32 13.18
CA ASN A 319 -1.50 16.50 14.24
C ASN A 319 -0.06 16.90 14.56
N ALA A 320 0.67 17.38 13.55
CA ALA A 320 1.95 18.04 13.67
C ALA A 320 2.10 19.10 12.56
N PRO A 321 2.84 20.21 12.77
CA PRO A 321 2.97 21.28 11.76
C PRO A 321 3.51 20.82 10.40
N PHE A 322 4.20 19.68 10.36
CA PHE A 322 4.79 19.09 9.18
C PHE A 322 3.97 17.96 8.55
N ALA A 323 2.84 17.54 9.15
CA ALA A 323 2.11 16.33 8.74
C ALA A 323 1.24 16.55 7.49
N THR A 324 1.84 17.04 6.41
CA THR A 324 1.19 17.37 5.13
C THR A 324 1.88 16.70 3.94
N GLY A 325 1.10 16.43 2.90
CA GLY A 325 1.58 15.91 1.61
C GLY A 325 2.48 16.89 0.87
N TRP A 326 3.03 16.44 -0.26
CA TRP A 326 4.00 17.19 -1.03
C TRP A 326 3.80 17.07 -2.54
N VAL A 327 3.95 18.20 -3.23
CA VAL A 327 4.14 18.29 -4.68
C VAL A 327 5.59 18.70 -4.92
N THR A 328 6.28 18.00 -5.81
CA THR A 328 7.70 18.25 -6.09
C THR A 328 7.94 19.63 -6.71
N PRO A 329 9.14 20.23 -6.55
CA PRO A 329 9.42 21.59 -7.04
C PRO A 329 9.20 21.86 -8.54
N ARG A 330 9.31 20.83 -9.40
CA ARG A 330 9.01 20.93 -10.84
C ARG A 330 7.57 20.53 -11.19
N HIS A 331 6.74 20.26 -10.19
CA HIS A 331 5.31 19.98 -10.33
C HIS A 331 4.94 18.74 -11.17
N ASN A 332 5.90 17.88 -11.49
CA ASN A 332 5.67 16.69 -12.32
C ASN A 332 5.47 15.40 -11.49
N PHE A 333 5.66 15.48 -10.18
CA PHE A 333 5.36 14.38 -9.23
C PHE A 333 4.68 14.90 -7.97
N HIS A 334 3.87 14.05 -7.35
CA HIS A 334 3.25 14.29 -6.06
C HIS A 334 3.29 13.03 -5.17
N THR A 335 3.37 13.21 -3.85
CA THR A 335 3.33 12.10 -2.87
C THR A 335 1.91 11.58 -2.66
N LEU A 336 1.74 10.44 -1.98
CA LEU A 336 0.43 9.80 -1.75
C LEU A 336 -0.64 10.72 -1.17
N MET A 337 -0.28 11.60 -0.21
CA MET A 337 -1.22 12.53 0.40
C MET A 337 -1.29 13.87 -0.34
N ALA A 338 -0.94 13.94 -1.61
CA ALA A 338 -1.05 15.15 -2.41
C ALA A 338 -1.96 14.88 -3.60
N TYR A 339 -2.74 15.87 -4.01
CA TYR A 339 -3.62 15.72 -5.16
C TYR A 339 -2.97 16.25 -6.44
N PRO A 340 -3.23 15.64 -7.61
CA PRO A 340 -2.70 16.12 -8.87
C PRO A 340 -3.18 17.54 -9.23
N SER A 341 -4.34 17.97 -8.70
CA SER A 341 -4.83 19.34 -8.85
C SER A 341 -3.86 20.39 -8.27
N ALA A 342 -3.09 20.04 -7.23
CA ALA A 342 -2.09 20.90 -6.62
C ALA A 342 -0.82 21.08 -7.49
N CYS A 343 -0.62 20.20 -8.47
CA CYS A 343 0.49 20.32 -9.42
C CYS A 343 0.30 21.48 -10.39
N GLY A 344 -0.93 21.83 -10.76
CA GLY A 344 -1.22 22.83 -11.80
C GLY A 344 -0.90 22.37 -13.23
N MET A 345 -0.40 21.14 -13.38
CA MET A 345 -0.11 20.46 -14.65
C MET A 345 -0.19 18.94 -14.43
N PRO A 346 -0.29 18.12 -15.49
CA PRO A 346 -0.24 16.67 -15.34
C PRO A 346 1.02 16.23 -14.59
N CYS A 347 0.84 15.43 -13.55
CA CYS A 347 1.89 14.95 -12.68
C CYS A 347 1.62 13.50 -12.23
N THR A 348 2.68 12.78 -11.91
CA THR A 348 2.61 11.35 -11.55
C THR A 348 2.60 11.17 -10.04
N ALA A 349 1.72 10.29 -9.54
CA ALA A 349 1.72 9.88 -8.14
C ALA A 349 2.98 9.04 -7.85
N VAL A 350 3.64 9.36 -6.74
CA VAL A 350 4.73 8.58 -6.19
C VAL A 350 4.18 7.79 -5.02
N ASN A 351 4.37 6.46 -5.03
CA ASN A 351 3.91 5.56 -3.97
C ASN A 351 4.77 5.71 -2.69
N GLN A 352 4.86 6.92 -2.15
CA GLN A 352 5.55 7.28 -0.92
C GLN A 352 4.80 8.42 -0.22
N TYR A 353 4.85 8.42 1.10
CA TYR A 353 4.47 9.55 1.92
C TYR A 353 5.58 10.61 1.90
N SER A 354 5.21 11.88 2.03
CA SER A 354 6.19 12.97 2.06
C SER A 354 7.21 12.76 3.17
N ASN A 355 8.49 12.96 2.84
CA ASN A 355 9.61 12.73 3.74
C ASN A 355 10.82 13.59 3.32
N THR A 356 11.77 13.77 4.23
CA THR A 356 12.95 14.62 4.05
C THR A 356 14.16 13.88 3.50
N GLU A 357 14.07 12.56 3.40
CA GLU A 357 15.18 11.65 3.15
C GLU A 357 15.28 11.27 1.66
N ASN A 358 14.15 11.11 0.98
CA ASN A 358 14.07 10.57 -0.37
C ASN A 358 13.93 11.67 -1.43
N SER A 359 14.32 11.31 -2.65
CA SER A 359 14.13 12.14 -3.84
C SER A 359 13.69 11.30 -5.03
N ILE A 360 13.00 11.94 -5.98
CA ILE A 360 12.65 11.35 -7.28
C ILE A 360 13.17 12.25 -8.40
N SER A 361 13.95 11.67 -9.33
CA SER A 361 14.62 12.43 -10.40
C SER A 361 15.40 13.66 -9.89
N GLY A 362 16.04 13.54 -8.73
CA GLY A 362 16.79 14.61 -8.06
C GLY A 362 15.94 15.67 -7.35
N GLN A 363 14.63 15.48 -7.25
CA GLN A 363 13.72 16.37 -6.53
C GLN A 363 13.32 15.79 -5.18
N PRO A 364 13.36 16.56 -4.07
CA PRO A 364 12.99 16.05 -2.76
C PRO A 364 11.51 15.67 -2.71
N LEU A 365 11.19 14.60 -1.97
CA LEU A 365 9.82 14.14 -1.72
C LEU A 365 9.17 14.79 -0.48
N GLY A 366 9.76 15.86 0.04
CA GLY A 366 9.25 16.59 1.18
C GLY A 366 10.28 17.59 1.71
N ASP A 367 9.91 18.30 2.76
CA ASP A 367 10.78 19.24 3.45
C ASP A 367 10.49 19.24 4.96
N ALA A 368 11.14 20.13 5.71
CA ALA A 368 10.95 20.23 7.16
C ALA A 368 9.50 20.54 7.59
N ASN A 369 8.67 21.06 6.68
CA ASN A 369 7.28 21.42 6.89
C ASN A 369 6.30 20.46 6.20
N ASN A 370 6.78 19.43 5.50
CA ASN A 370 5.96 18.47 4.74
C ASN A 370 6.63 17.09 4.84
N ASN A 371 6.33 16.39 5.92
CA ASN A 371 6.90 15.09 6.28
C ASN A 371 5.83 14.19 6.94
N ASN A 372 4.93 13.67 6.11
CA ASN A 372 3.92 12.70 6.54
C ASN A 372 4.56 11.42 7.10
N ALA A 373 5.71 10.98 6.58
CA ALA A 373 6.38 9.79 7.08
C ALA A 373 6.78 9.91 8.56
N ALA A 374 7.28 11.08 8.99
CA ALA A 374 7.60 11.33 10.40
C ALA A 374 6.35 11.27 11.30
N MET A 375 5.20 11.72 10.80
CA MET A 375 3.93 11.60 11.51
C MET A 375 3.49 10.13 11.59
N ALA A 376 3.54 9.39 10.47
CA ALA A 376 3.18 7.98 10.40
C ALA A 376 4.03 7.10 11.35
N ARG A 377 5.33 7.38 11.52
CA ARG A 377 6.19 6.69 12.49
C ARG A 377 5.68 6.83 13.94
N LEU A 378 5.03 7.94 14.28
CA LEU A 378 4.46 8.19 15.60
C LEU A 378 3.05 7.60 15.76
N SER A 379 2.23 7.63 14.70
CA SER A 379 0.84 7.19 14.76
C SER A 379 0.63 5.70 14.47
N ALA A 380 1.49 5.05 13.69
CA ALA A 380 1.31 3.63 13.36
C ALA A 380 1.22 2.72 14.61
N PRO A 381 2.07 2.87 15.66
CA PRO A 381 1.91 2.11 16.90
C PRO A 381 0.61 2.43 17.66
N VAL A 382 0.01 3.59 17.43
CA VAL A 382 -1.28 3.95 18.03
C VAL A 382 -2.41 3.17 17.37
N LEU A 383 -2.42 3.13 16.03
CA LEU A 383 -3.43 2.41 15.26
C LEU A 383 -3.32 0.89 15.45
N ALA A 384 -2.10 0.34 15.39
CA ALA A 384 -1.83 -1.08 15.66
C ALA A 384 -2.16 -1.52 17.10
N GLY A 385 -2.49 -0.57 17.97
CA GLY A 385 -2.93 -0.79 19.34
C GLY A 385 -4.38 -0.37 19.58
N TYR A 386 -5.18 -0.14 18.54
CA TYR A 386 -6.60 0.14 18.68
C TYR A 386 -7.33 -1.07 19.24
N ARG A 387 -6.98 -2.28 18.80
CA ARG A 387 -7.54 -3.53 19.28
C ARG A 387 -6.45 -4.61 19.36
N ASN A 388 -6.80 -5.72 20.00
CA ASN A 388 -6.00 -6.94 19.98
C ASN A 388 -6.83 -8.01 19.29
N LEU A 389 -6.21 -8.77 18.37
CA LEU A 389 -6.87 -9.90 17.73
C LEU A 389 -7.44 -10.87 18.77
N THR A 390 -8.65 -11.35 18.49
CA THR A 390 -9.35 -12.32 19.35
C THR A 390 -8.98 -13.77 19.02
N PHE A 391 -8.11 -13.97 18.03
CA PHE A 391 -7.61 -15.27 17.58
C PHE A 391 -6.10 -15.20 17.37
N ALA A 392 -5.45 -16.37 17.39
CA ALA A 392 -4.01 -16.46 17.14
C ALA A 392 -3.72 -16.22 15.65
N ARG A 393 -2.90 -15.21 15.37
CA ARG A 393 -2.34 -14.94 14.04
C ARG A 393 -0.82 -14.99 14.13
N THR A 394 -0.24 -16.06 13.61
CA THR A 394 1.22 -16.26 13.64
C THR A 394 1.90 -15.26 12.72
N ARG A 395 2.91 -14.54 13.22
CA ARG A 395 3.78 -13.69 12.42
C ARG A 395 5.23 -13.87 12.85
N TYR A 396 6.16 -13.79 11.90
CA TYR A 396 7.58 -13.95 12.17
C TYR A 396 8.34 -12.62 12.01
N PRO A 397 9.18 -12.23 12.97
CA PRO A 397 10.01 -11.05 12.84
C PRO A 397 11.24 -11.30 11.96
N LEU A 398 11.63 -10.29 11.18
CA LEU A 398 12.95 -10.21 10.56
C LEU A 398 13.75 -9.13 11.28
N THR A 399 14.79 -9.53 12.01
CA THR A 399 15.71 -8.58 12.64
C THR A 399 16.73 -8.13 11.62
N LEU A 400 16.76 -6.83 11.33
CA LEU A 400 17.71 -6.22 10.38
C LEU A 400 18.81 -5.47 11.12
N ASP A 401 20.05 -5.80 10.80
CA ASP A 401 21.26 -5.14 11.28
C ASP A 401 22.14 -4.69 10.11
N SER A 402 23.13 -3.85 10.40
CA SER A 402 24.18 -3.51 9.45
C SER A 402 25.50 -3.23 10.17
N THR A 403 26.62 -3.51 9.50
CA THR A 403 27.91 -2.98 9.96
C THR A 403 28.00 -1.48 9.65
N ALA A 404 28.97 -0.79 10.24
CA ALA A 404 29.21 0.63 9.94
C ALA A 404 29.39 0.88 8.44
N GLY A 405 28.81 1.98 7.93
CA GLY A 405 28.98 2.43 6.55
C GLY A 405 27.82 2.13 5.61
N GLY A 406 26.66 1.74 6.11
CA GLY A 406 25.46 1.55 5.31
C GLY A 406 24.24 1.21 6.15
N SER A 407 23.13 0.93 5.49
CA SER A 407 21.91 0.42 6.10
C SER A 407 21.28 -0.67 5.24
N ALA A 408 20.32 -1.41 5.79
CA ALA A 408 19.50 -2.34 5.04
C ALA A 408 18.03 -1.98 5.24
N ARG A 409 17.21 -2.17 4.20
CA ARG A 409 15.78 -1.90 4.24
C ARG A 409 15.01 -3.01 3.54
N PRO A 410 13.95 -3.56 4.15
CA PRO A 410 13.11 -4.54 3.50
C PRO A 410 12.13 -3.83 2.53
N ALA A 411 11.66 -4.54 1.51
CA ALA A 411 10.66 -4.02 0.57
C ALA A 411 9.31 -3.73 1.27
N VAL A 412 8.98 -4.48 2.32
CA VAL A 412 7.85 -4.25 3.22
C VAL A 412 8.29 -4.58 4.65
N TYR A 413 7.78 -3.87 5.66
CA TYR A 413 8.09 -4.18 7.06
C TYR A 413 7.14 -5.26 7.63
N GLY A 414 7.68 -6.10 8.50
CA GLY A 414 6.91 -7.14 9.21
C GLY A 414 6.41 -6.70 10.60
N PRO A 415 6.15 -7.65 11.52
CA PRO A 415 6.34 -9.10 11.36
C PRO A 415 5.45 -9.71 10.27
N TYR A 416 5.91 -10.79 9.64
CA TYR A 416 5.35 -11.31 8.38
C TYR A 416 4.54 -12.58 8.58
N ALA A 417 3.55 -12.82 7.72
CA ALA A 417 2.83 -14.08 7.68
C ALA A 417 3.77 -15.25 7.32
N PRO A 418 3.47 -16.50 7.76
CA PRO A 418 4.26 -17.67 7.39
C PRO A 418 4.36 -17.85 5.88
N GLY A 419 5.58 -17.98 5.38
CA GLY A 419 5.85 -18.21 3.96
C GLY A 419 5.99 -16.94 3.11
N THR A 420 5.77 -15.75 3.70
CA THR A 420 6.07 -14.48 3.03
C THR A 420 7.54 -14.45 2.58
N VAL A 421 7.80 -14.06 1.34
CA VAL A 421 9.13 -13.72 0.85
C VAL A 421 9.28 -12.20 0.89
N VAL A 422 10.35 -11.72 1.51
CA VAL A 422 10.67 -10.30 1.59
C VAL A 422 12.04 -10.04 0.99
N ALA A 423 12.12 -9.14 0.01
CA ALA A 423 13.40 -8.62 -0.47
C ALA A 423 13.97 -7.62 0.54
N VAL A 424 15.29 -7.66 0.73
CA VAL A 424 16.04 -6.72 1.55
C VAL A 424 17.19 -6.16 0.73
N THR A 425 17.26 -4.83 0.67
CA THR A 425 18.26 -4.10 -0.12
C THR A 425 19.23 -3.38 0.80
N ALA A 426 20.53 -3.44 0.47
CA ALA A 426 21.61 -2.75 1.14
C ALA A 426 21.84 -1.36 0.52
N TYR A 427 22.00 -0.34 1.36
CA TYR A 427 22.25 1.05 0.99
C TYR A 427 23.59 1.50 1.57
N PRO A 428 24.71 1.36 0.84
CA PRO A 428 26.01 1.85 1.28
C PRO A 428 26.03 3.37 1.40
N GLN A 429 26.68 3.87 2.44
CA GLN A 429 27.00 5.29 2.56
C GLN A 429 28.19 5.66 1.66
N ALA A 430 28.38 6.96 1.42
CA ALA A 430 29.54 7.45 0.67
C ALA A 430 30.86 6.95 1.28
N GLY A 431 31.74 6.40 0.44
CA GLY A 431 33.03 5.82 0.85
C GLY A 431 32.95 4.35 1.31
N TYR A 432 31.78 3.72 1.23
CA TYR A 432 31.57 2.31 1.57
C TYR A 432 30.94 1.55 0.40
N ARG A 433 31.19 0.24 0.37
CA ARG A 433 30.56 -0.71 -0.55
C ARG A 433 29.98 -1.88 0.22
N HIS A 434 28.90 -2.44 -0.30
CA HIS A 434 28.35 -3.70 0.18
C HIS A 434 29.34 -4.85 -0.09
N ALA A 435 29.56 -5.70 0.90
CA ALA A 435 30.50 -6.83 0.86
C ALA A 435 29.82 -8.20 0.96
N GLY A 436 28.56 -8.24 1.43
CA GLY A 436 27.81 -9.47 1.60
C GLY A 436 26.81 -9.39 2.75
N TRP A 437 26.22 -10.52 3.06
CA TRP A 437 25.17 -10.67 4.06
C TRP A 437 25.58 -11.69 5.11
N ILE A 438 25.12 -11.50 6.35
CA ILE A 438 25.11 -12.55 7.37
C ILE A 438 23.65 -12.89 7.62
N TYR A 439 23.25 -14.10 7.26
CA TYR A 439 21.88 -14.61 7.45
C TYR A 439 21.92 -15.75 8.46
N ASP A 440 21.25 -15.56 9.60
CA ASP A 440 21.23 -16.49 10.74
C ASP A 440 22.64 -16.99 11.15
N GLY A 441 23.61 -16.06 11.16
CA GLY A 441 24.99 -16.33 11.55
C GLY A 441 25.87 -16.93 10.45
N VAL A 442 25.32 -17.24 9.27
CA VAL A 442 26.05 -17.75 8.12
C VAL A 442 26.35 -16.61 7.15
N GLN A 443 27.60 -16.52 6.68
CA GLN A 443 28.04 -15.47 5.75
C GLN A 443 27.79 -15.86 4.29
N TYR A 444 27.28 -14.91 3.51
CA TYR A 444 26.96 -15.05 2.10
C TYR A 444 27.56 -13.89 1.29
N THR A 445 28.20 -14.21 0.16
CA THR A 445 28.71 -13.21 -0.79
C THR A 445 27.72 -13.07 -1.94
N LEU A 446 26.62 -12.36 -1.67
CA LEU A 446 25.52 -12.12 -2.63
C LEU A 446 25.46 -10.64 -3.02
N GLY A 447 24.54 -10.32 -3.95
CA GLY A 447 24.32 -8.97 -4.47
C GLY A 447 23.75 -8.02 -3.41
N GLY A 448 23.53 -6.77 -3.80
CA GLY A 448 22.98 -5.73 -2.92
C GLY A 448 21.52 -5.95 -2.51
N GLN A 449 20.82 -6.90 -3.11
CA GLN A 449 19.47 -7.32 -2.74
C GLN A 449 19.45 -8.84 -2.52
N VAL A 450 18.71 -9.28 -1.50
CA VAL A 450 18.48 -10.70 -1.18
C VAL A 450 17.03 -10.93 -0.78
N ASN A 451 16.52 -12.13 -1.02
CA ASN A 451 15.19 -12.55 -0.58
C ASN A 451 15.29 -13.44 0.65
N VAL A 452 14.43 -13.18 1.63
CA VAL A 452 14.28 -13.98 2.86
C VAL A 452 12.87 -14.56 2.88
N THR A 453 12.76 -15.87 3.09
CA THR A 453 11.47 -16.54 3.30
C THR A 453 11.16 -16.62 4.79
N MET A 454 10.07 -16.00 5.22
CA MET A 454 9.66 -15.87 6.61
C MET A 454 8.86 -17.09 7.07
N ASN A 455 9.55 -18.19 7.36
CA ASN A 455 8.96 -19.40 7.95
C ASN A 455 9.26 -19.55 9.46
N SER A 456 10.11 -18.69 9.98
CA SER A 456 10.50 -18.56 11.38
C SER A 456 11.05 -17.16 11.62
N ALA A 457 11.39 -16.82 12.86
CA ALA A 457 12.12 -15.59 13.14
C ALA A 457 13.53 -15.67 12.53
N HIS A 458 13.94 -14.64 11.78
CA HIS A 458 15.24 -14.59 11.12
C HIS A 458 16.02 -13.34 11.50
N LYS A 459 17.35 -13.42 11.39
CA LYS A 459 18.26 -12.28 11.51
C LYS A 459 19.07 -12.12 10.23
N LEU A 460 19.08 -10.91 9.69
CA LEU A 460 19.86 -10.55 8.51
C LEU A 460 20.71 -9.32 8.81
N THR A 461 22.00 -9.40 8.53
CA THR A 461 22.95 -8.28 8.68
C THR A 461 23.58 -7.94 7.34
N ALA A 462 23.46 -6.69 6.90
CA ALA A 462 24.21 -6.19 5.75
C ALA A 462 25.65 -5.84 6.15
N VAL A 463 26.63 -6.34 5.39
CA VAL A 463 28.04 -6.09 5.63
C VAL A 463 28.56 -5.05 4.65
N PHE A 464 29.16 -3.99 5.19
CA PHE A 464 29.77 -2.90 4.46
C PHE A 464 31.26 -2.80 4.80
N VAL A 465 32.07 -2.51 3.79
CA VAL A 465 33.51 -2.25 3.91
C VAL A 465 33.84 -0.93 3.25
N ARG A 466 34.89 -0.25 3.71
CA ARG A 466 35.39 0.96 3.03
C ARG A 466 35.78 0.61 1.59
N SER A 467 35.44 1.51 0.67
CA SER A 467 35.73 1.37 -0.76
C SER A 467 37.18 1.65 -1.10
#